data_AF-A0AA95D9S0-F1
#
_entry.id   AF-A0AA95D9S0-F1
#
_cell.length_a   1.000
_cell.length_b   1.000
_cell.length_c   1.000
_cell.angle_alpha   90.00
_cell.angle_beta   90.00
_cell.angle_gamma   90.00
#
_symmetry.space_group_name_H-M   'P 1'
#
loop_
_entity.id
_entity.type
_entity.pdbx_description
1 polymer ?
#
loop_
_entity_poly.entity_id
_entity_poly.type
_entity_poly.pdbx_seq_one_letter_code
_entity_poly.pdbx_strand_id
1 'polypeptide(L)'
;MLYVGIDVAKNKHDVTALNVPGKTVLKPLTFSNNKTGFELLDLSLRQLNQDYLIALEDTGHYAFNLLNFLHEQEYKVYTYNPLLIKKFAKSLLLRKTKTDKKDAHGIALKLLSDPNREQFQHDNQQVELKILARHIHRLKKKQYDWKVQYTRCLDIIFPELDKIVGKHSEYTYQLLTRYPNPQKRLEAGFDKLIEIKH
;
A
#
# COMPACT_ATOMS: atom_id res chain seq x y z
N MET A 1 14.22 -10.22 27.55
CA MET A 1 13.73 -9.10 26.71
C MET A 1 14.75 -8.82 25.61
N LEU A 2 14.30 -8.92 24.37
CA LEU A 2 15.06 -8.65 23.15
C LEU A 2 14.41 -7.52 22.37
N TYR A 3 15.24 -6.78 21.64
CA TYR A 3 14.84 -5.65 20.81
C TYR A 3 15.14 -6.00 19.37
N VAL A 4 14.08 -6.22 18.61
CA VAL A 4 14.14 -6.66 17.22
C VAL A 4 13.92 -5.45 16.33
N GLY A 5 14.83 -5.20 15.41
CA GLY A 5 14.67 -4.21 14.35
C GLY A 5 14.56 -4.93 13.02
N ILE A 6 13.56 -4.55 12.24
CA ILE A 6 13.33 -5.08 10.90
C ILE A 6 13.41 -3.92 9.91
N ASP A 7 14.34 -4.03 8.97
CA ASP A 7 14.40 -3.15 7.82
C ASP A 7 13.54 -3.73 6.69
N VAL A 8 12.58 -2.92 6.21
CA VAL A 8 11.53 -3.36 5.30
C VAL A 8 11.85 -2.90 3.88
N ALA A 9 12.13 -3.85 2.98
CA ALA A 9 12.17 -3.59 1.55
C ALA A 9 11.08 -4.35 0.79
N LYS A 10 10.94 -4.04 -0.50
CA LYS A 10 9.88 -4.56 -1.38
C LYS A 10 9.77 -6.10 -1.37
N ASN A 11 10.89 -6.79 -1.58
CA ASN A 11 10.92 -8.24 -1.82
C ASN A 11 11.43 -9.04 -0.63
N LYS A 12 12.28 -8.43 0.21
CA LYS A 12 12.96 -9.08 1.33
C LYS A 12 13.14 -8.09 2.46
N HIS A 13 13.22 -8.62 3.67
CA HIS A 13 13.37 -7.87 4.90
C HIS A 13 14.61 -8.38 5.65
N ASP A 14 15.35 -7.46 6.25
CA ASP A 14 16.51 -7.80 7.07
C ASP A 14 16.15 -7.62 8.53
N VAL A 15 16.51 -8.58 9.38
CA VAL A 15 16.20 -8.54 10.82
C VAL A 15 17.45 -8.63 11.68
N THR A 16 17.43 -7.89 12.78
CA THR A 16 18.45 -7.93 13.82
C THR A 16 17.78 -7.95 15.19
N ALA A 17 18.25 -8.80 16.10
CA ALA A 17 17.81 -8.80 17.49
C ALA A 17 18.96 -8.45 18.44
N LEU A 18 18.71 -7.53 19.36
CA LEU A 18 19.65 -7.09 20.40
C LEU A 18 19.16 -7.49 21.78
N ASN A 19 20.10 -7.81 22.68
CA ASN A 19 19.81 -7.89 24.11
C ASN A 19 19.90 -6.52 24.79
N VAL A 20 19.61 -6.47 26.10
CA VAL A 20 19.66 -5.22 26.89
C VAL A 20 21.03 -4.52 26.84
N PRO A 21 22.18 -5.23 26.89
CA PRO A 21 23.50 -4.62 26.62
C PRO A 21 23.73 -4.08 25.20
N GLY A 22 22.79 -4.25 24.28
CA GLY A 22 22.92 -3.85 22.87
C GLY A 22 23.76 -4.81 22.02
N LYS A 23 24.05 -6.02 22.50
CA LYS A 23 24.75 -7.05 21.72
C LYS A 23 23.77 -7.81 20.84
N THR A 24 24.17 -8.08 19.61
CA THR A 24 23.40 -8.88 18.66
C THR A 24 23.34 -10.34 19.10
N VAL A 25 22.13 -10.89 19.21
CA VAL A 25 21.88 -12.28 19.66
C VAL A 25 21.37 -13.18 18.54
N LEU A 26 20.78 -12.59 17.50
CA LEU A 26 20.32 -13.32 16.32
C LEU A 26 21.39 -13.21 15.23
N LYS A 27 21.72 -14.33 14.58
CA LYS A 27 22.57 -14.31 13.37
C LYS A 27 21.87 -13.45 12.30
N PRO A 28 22.63 -12.77 11.41
CA PRO A 28 22.03 -12.03 10.32
C PRO A 28 21.01 -12.89 9.57
N LEU A 29 19.76 -12.45 9.54
CA LEU A 29 18.64 -13.15 8.94
C LEU A 29 17.95 -12.21 7.97
N THR A 30 17.70 -12.73 6.78
CA THR A 30 16.94 -12.06 5.72
C THR A 30 15.80 -13.00 5.33
N PHE A 31 14.59 -12.48 5.23
CA PHE A 31 13.40 -13.26 4.86
C PHE A 31 12.60 -12.58 3.75
N SER A 32 11.87 -13.36 2.96
CA SER A 32 11.06 -12.85 1.84
C SER A 32 9.78 -12.17 2.32
N ASN A 33 9.29 -11.19 1.53
CA ASN A 33 8.00 -10.54 1.76
C ASN A 33 6.83 -11.42 1.30
N ASN A 34 6.66 -12.59 1.94
CA ASN A 34 5.61 -13.56 1.69
C ASN A 34 5.39 -14.45 2.92
N LYS A 35 4.34 -15.28 2.89
CA LYS A 35 3.96 -16.16 4.01
C LYS A 35 5.13 -17.02 4.53
N THR A 36 5.85 -17.70 3.64
CA THR A 36 6.99 -18.55 4.02
C THR A 36 8.11 -17.76 4.71
N GLY A 37 8.37 -16.52 4.25
CA GLY A 37 9.35 -15.65 4.91
C GLY A 37 8.89 -15.17 6.28
N PHE A 38 7.59 -14.91 6.44
CA PHE A 38 7.01 -14.52 7.73
C PHE A 38 7.02 -15.67 8.74
N GLU A 39 6.71 -16.88 8.30
CA GLU A 39 6.83 -18.10 9.12
C GLU A 39 8.29 -18.36 9.53
N LEU A 40 9.25 -18.11 8.63
CA LEU A 40 10.68 -18.18 8.95
C LEU A 40 11.07 -17.19 10.06
N LEU A 41 10.55 -15.96 10.01
CA LEU A 41 10.76 -14.96 11.06
C LEU A 41 10.19 -15.44 12.40
N ASP A 42 8.93 -15.87 12.43
CA ASP A 42 8.25 -16.33 13.64
C ASP A 42 9.00 -17.50 14.31
N LEU A 43 9.36 -18.53 13.53
CA LEU A 43 10.16 -19.65 14.02
C LEU A 43 11.51 -19.20 14.58
N SER A 44 12.20 -18.30 13.89
CA SER A 44 13.51 -17.79 14.31
C SER A 44 13.42 -17.00 15.62
N LEU A 45 12.34 -16.23 15.82
CA LEU A 45 12.11 -15.49 17.06
C LEU A 45 11.74 -16.44 18.20
N ARG A 46 10.82 -17.39 17.99
CA ARG A 46 10.40 -18.36 19.01
C ARG A 46 11.56 -19.20 19.54
N GLN A 47 12.51 -19.59 18.68
CA GLN A 47 13.71 -20.33 19.08
C GLN A 47 14.60 -19.59 20.10
N LEU A 48 14.47 -18.26 20.21
CA LEU A 48 15.23 -17.48 21.19
C LEU A 48 14.69 -17.62 22.62
N ASN A 49 13.46 -18.15 22.81
CA ASN A 49 12.82 -18.40 24.10
C ASN A 49 12.89 -17.19 25.07
N GLN A 50 12.63 -15.98 24.57
CA GLN A 50 12.63 -14.74 25.34
C GLN A 50 11.54 -13.80 24.84
N ASP A 51 11.08 -12.87 25.69
CA ASP A 51 10.20 -11.79 25.24
C ASP A 51 10.92 -10.87 24.26
N TYR A 52 10.19 -10.40 23.24
CA TYR A 52 10.69 -9.49 22.22
C TYR A 52 9.76 -8.29 22.02
N LEU A 53 10.38 -7.13 21.75
CA LEU A 53 9.72 -5.96 21.16
C LEU A 53 10.23 -5.81 19.73
N ILE A 54 9.34 -5.56 18.78
CA ILE A 54 9.68 -5.49 17.37
C ILE A 54 9.46 -4.06 16.85
N ALA A 55 10.47 -3.48 16.20
CA ALA A 55 10.38 -2.20 15.54
C ALA A 55 10.61 -2.31 14.04
N LEU A 56 9.84 -1.53 13.29
CA LEU A 56 9.93 -1.37 11.85
C LEU A 56 10.10 0.12 11.52
N GLU A 57 10.74 0.42 10.40
CA GLU A 57 10.65 1.75 9.80
C GLU A 57 9.36 1.84 8.98
N ASP A 58 8.58 2.93 9.16
CA ASP A 58 7.34 3.19 8.42
C ASP A 58 7.65 3.59 6.97
N THR A 59 8.00 2.59 6.15
CA THR A 59 8.45 2.75 4.75
C THR A 59 7.30 2.66 3.75
N GLY A 60 6.04 2.74 4.21
CA GLY A 60 4.85 2.71 3.37
C GLY A 60 4.34 1.31 3.07
N HIS A 61 3.75 1.11 1.88
CA HIS A 61 2.87 -0.03 1.61
C HIS A 61 3.53 -1.43 1.71
N TYR A 62 4.87 -1.53 1.63
CA TYR A 62 5.58 -2.81 1.72
C TYR A 62 5.57 -3.41 3.13
N ALA A 63 5.35 -2.61 4.17
CA ALA A 63 5.31 -3.08 5.55
C ALA A 63 3.95 -3.71 5.93
N PHE A 64 2.87 -3.44 5.19
CA PHE A 64 1.50 -3.80 5.62
C PHE A 64 1.30 -5.30 5.83
N ASN A 65 1.77 -6.14 4.90
CA ASN A 65 1.59 -7.59 5.02
C ASN A 65 2.34 -8.13 6.24
N LEU A 66 3.54 -7.61 6.50
CA LEU A 66 4.33 -7.98 7.66
C LEU A 66 3.69 -7.46 8.96
N LEU A 67 3.21 -6.23 8.97
CA LEU A 67 2.49 -5.65 10.12
C LEU A 67 1.27 -6.49 10.48
N ASN A 68 0.43 -6.82 9.50
CA ASN A 68 -0.75 -7.66 9.71
C ASN A 68 -0.37 -9.03 10.28
N PHE A 69 0.63 -9.69 9.70
CA PHE A 69 1.13 -10.96 10.23
C PHE A 69 1.60 -10.84 11.69
N LEU A 70 2.41 -9.83 12.00
CA LEU A 70 2.92 -9.63 13.37
C LEU A 70 1.80 -9.35 14.37
N HIS A 71 0.76 -8.61 13.96
CA HIS A 71 -0.42 -8.36 14.79
C HIS A 71 -1.26 -9.64 15.00
N GLU A 72 -1.46 -10.45 13.95
CA GLU A 72 -2.17 -11.74 14.05
C GLU A 72 -1.45 -12.74 14.96
N GLN A 73 -0.11 -12.69 15.00
CA GLN A 73 0.72 -13.48 15.92
C GLN A 73 0.89 -12.82 17.31
N GLU A 74 0.14 -11.76 17.61
CA GLU A 74 0.11 -11.04 18.89
C GLU A 74 1.45 -10.43 19.33
N TYR A 75 2.33 -10.10 18.36
CA TYR A 75 3.59 -9.42 18.67
C TYR A 75 3.38 -7.96 19.07
N LYS A 76 4.22 -7.47 19.99
CA LYS A 76 4.32 -6.05 20.33
C LYS A 76 5.15 -5.31 19.29
N VAL A 77 4.47 -4.65 18.37
CA VAL A 77 5.07 -3.93 17.24
C VAL A 77 5.15 -2.43 17.49
N TYR A 78 6.23 -1.82 17.04
CA TYR A 78 6.53 -0.38 17.10
C TYR A 78 6.93 0.08 15.69
N THR A 79 6.59 1.32 15.35
CA THR A 79 6.97 1.91 14.06
C THR A 79 7.68 3.23 14.28
N TYR A 80 8.75 3.46 13.54
CA TYR A 80 9.45 4.74 13.54
C TYR A 80 9.35 5.43 12.18
N ASN A 81 9.20 6.74 12.20
CA ASN A 81 9.26 7.54 10.97
C ASN A 81 10.68 7.42 10.35
N PRO A 82 10.80 7.20 9.02
CA PRO A 82 12.08 7.17 8.31
C PRO A 82 13.05 8.30 8.65
N LEU A 83 12.53 9.52 8.80
CA LEU A 83 13.34 10.69 9.14
C LEU A 83 13.95 10.60 10.54
N LEU A 84 13.26 9.97 11.49
CA LEU A 84 13.76 9.77 12.85
C LEU A 84 14.87 8.72 12.88
N ILE A 85 14.68 7.59 12.17
CA ILE A 85 15.73 6.57 12.02
C ILE A 85 16.98 7.18 11.37
N LYS A 86 16.81 7.93 10.27
CA LYS A 86 17.93 8.60 9.59
C LYS A 86 18.67 9.59 10.48
N LYS A 87 17.95 10.40 11.28
CA LYS A 87 18.57 11.33 12.25
C LYS A 87 19.33 10.59 13.35
N PHE A 88 18.76 9.50 13.86
CA PHE A 88 19.39 8.65 14.87
C PHE A 88 20.65 7.96 14.32
N ALA A 89 20.60 7.40 13.11
CA ALA A 89 21.77 6.82 12.46
C ALA A 89 22.91 7.83 12.32
N LYS A 90 22.60 9.08 11.93
CA LYS A 90 23.60 10.17 11.86
C LYS A 90 24.22 10.49 13.23
N SER A 91 23.44 10.53 14.31
CA SER A 91 23.97 10.82 15.65
C SER A 91 24.91 9.73 16.18
N LEU A 92 24.71 8.48 15.75
CA LEU A 92 25.60 7.36 16.04
C LEU A 92 26.90 7.42 15.23
N LEU A 93 26.82 7.83 13.96
CA LEU A 93 27.98 7.96 13.07
C LEU A 93 28.94 9.07 13.51
N LEU A 94 28.44 10.17 14.09
CA LEU A 94 29.28 11.19 14.75
C LEU A 94 30.17 10.60 15.86
N ARG A 95 29.79 9.44 16.42
CA ARG A 95 30.55 8.73 17.45
C ARG A 95 31.42 7.58 16.91
N LYS A 96 31.20 7.08 15.68
CA LYS A 96 31.96 5.95 15.08
C LYS A 96 31.95 5.96 13.53
N THR A 97 33.13 5.82 12.93
CA THR A 97 33.38 5.56 11.50
C THR A 97 33.16 4.09 11.16
N LYS A 98 32.00 3.74 10.59
CA LYS A 98 31.81 2.58 9.68
C LYS A 98 30.37 2.56 9.18
N THR A 99 30.21 2.74 7.87
CA THR A 99 29.00 2.46 7.11
C THR A 99 28.95 0.97 6.75
N ASP A 100 27.79 0.51 6.32
CA ASP A 100 27.48 -0.82 5.79
C ASP A 100 26.95 -1.85 6.81
N LYS A 101 25.68 -2.27 6.59
CA LYS A 101 24.82 -3.24 7.32
C LYS A 101 23.93 -2.73 8.46
N LYS A 102 23.61 -1.43 8.53
CA LYS A 102 23.12 -0.80 9.77
C LYS A 102 21.61 -0.51 9.88
N ASP A 103 20.78 -0.79 8.88
CA ASP A 103 19.40 -0.29 8.93
C ASP A 103 18.55 -1.05 9.96
N ALA A 104 18.49 -2.38 9.89
CA ALA A 104 17.80 -3.22 10.89
C ALA A 104 18.41 -3.09 12.30
N HIS A 105 19.76 -3.06 12.39
CA HIS A 105 20.45 -2.87 13.67
C HIS A 105 20.17 -1.48 14.27
N GLY A 106 20.14 -0.44 13.45
CA GLY A 106 19.84 0.92 13.84
C GLY A 106 18.42 1.07 14.36
N ILE A 107 17.46 0.40 13.73
CA ILE A 107 16.06 0.31 14.19
C ILE A 107 15.98 -0.40 15.55
N ALA A 108 16.65 -1.54 15.70
CA ALA A 108 16.70 -2.28 16.98
C ALA A 108 17.31 -1.44 18.10
N LEU A 109 18.41 -0.75 17.80
CA LEU A 109 19.10 0.12 18.75
C LEU A 109 18.25 1.34 19.11
N LYS A 110 17.53 1.90 18.13
CA LYS A 110 16.58 2.99 18.37
C LYS A 110 15.51 2.54 19.34
N LEU A 111 14.89 1.37 19.11
CA LEU A 111 13.88 0.79 20.01
C LEU A 111 14.40 0.56 21.43
N LEU A 112 15.62 0.02 21.55
CA LEU A 112 16.30 -0.19 22.84
C LEU A 112 16.48 1.15 23.59
N SER A 113 16.92 2.18 22.88
CA SER A 113 17.26 3.49 23.45
C SER A 113 16.07 4.42 23.72
N ASP A 114 14.88 4.10 23.21
CA ASP A 114 13.75 5.02 23.24
C ASP A 114 12.84 4.77 24.46
N PRO A 115 12.85 5.65 25.48
CA PRO A 115 11.94 5.54 26.62
C PRO A 115 10.50 5.89 26.26
N ASN A 116 10.28 6.67 25.19
CA ASN A 116 8.99 7.20 24.76
C ASN A 116 8.45 6.43 23.55
N ARG A 117 8.82 5.14 23.42
CA ARG A 117 8.32 4.28 22.35
C ARG A 117 6.80 4.11 22.46
N GLU A 118 6.10 4.41 21.38
CA GLU A 118 4.66 4.19 21.27
C GLU A 118 4.41 2.90 20.49
N GLN A 119 3.65 1.99 21.10
CA GLN A 119 3.25 0.76 20.41
C GLN A 119 2.41 1.15 19.19
N PHE A 120 2.75 0.56 18.05
CA PHE A 120 1.94 0.72 16.86
C PHE A 120 0.61 0.02 17.07
N GLN A 121 -0.45 0.82 17.14
CA GLN A 121 -1.83 0.34 17.21
C GLN A 121 -2.46 0.57 15.84
N HIS A 122 -2.69 -0.52 15.11
CA HIS A 122 -3.31 -0.46 13.79
C HIS A 122 -4.76 -0.88 13.88
N ASP A 123 -5.67 0.02 13.53
CA ASP A 123 -7.05 -0.36 13.24
C ASP A 123 -7.13 -0.70 11.75
N ASN A 124 -7.04 -2.01 11.46
CA ASN A 124 -7.11 -2.54 10.10
C ASN A 124 -8.36 -2.04 9.37
N GLN A 125 -9.49 -1.90 10.07
CA GLN A 125 -10.75 -1.43 9.47
C GLN A 125 -10.63 0.03 9.03
N GLN A 126 -10.04 0.90 9.86
CA GLN A 126 -9.82 2.30 9.49
C GLN A 126 -8.91 2.46 8.28
N VAL A 127 -7.90 1.60 8.15
CA VAL A 127 -6.96 1.62 7.03
C VAL A 127 -7.62 1.17 5.75
N GLU A 128 -8.34 0.04 5.80
CA GLU A 128 -9.13 -0.44 4.68
C GLU A 128 -10.13 0.62 4.21
N LEU A 129 -10.85 1.25 5.13
CA LEU A 129 -11.76 2.36 4.83
C LEU A 129 -11.05 3.53 4.15
N LYS A 130 -9.87 3.94 4.63
CA LYS A 130 -9.06 4.99 3.98
C LYS A 130 -8.64 4.59 2.56
N ILE A 131 -8.25 3.34 2.35
CA ILE A 131 -7.86 2.82 1.02
C ILE A 131 -9.06 2.83 0.08
N LEU A 132 -10.21 2.30 0.51
CA LEU A 132 -11.44 2.26 -0.27
C LEU A 132 -11.95 3.67 -0.61
N ALA A 133 -11.96 4.59 0.36
CA ALA A 133 -12.37 5.98 0.14
C ALA A 133 -11.49 6.68 -0.92
N ARG A 134 -10.17 6.52 -0.84
CA ARG A 134 -9.23 7.04 -1.86
C ARG A 134 -9.46 6.38 -3.23
N HIS A 135 -9.73 5.08 -3.24
CA HIS A 135 -10.01 4.35 -4.48
C HIS A 135 -11.29 4.87 -5.16
N ILE A 136 -12.38 5.03 -4.40
CA ILE A 136 -13.65 5.61 -4.87
C ILE A 136 -13.42 7.01 -5.44
N HIS A 137 -12.68 7.86 -4.72
CA HIS A 137 -12.38 9.21 -5.20
C HIS A 137 -11.62 9.19 -6.55
N ARG A 138 -10.63 8.30 -6.68
CA ARG A 138 -9.88 8.12 -7.93
C ARG A 138 -10.77 7.62 -9.07
N LEU A 139 -11.68 6.69 -8.80
CA LEU A 139 -12.63 6.20 -9.80
C LEU A 139 -13.60 7.29 -10.25
N LYS A 140 -14.14 8.08 -9.31
CA LYS A 140 -15.01 9.23 -9.64
C LYS A 140 -14.30 10.25 -10.52
N LYS A 141 -13.03 10.56 -10.22
CA LYS A 141 -12.22 11.46 -11.06
C LYS A 141 -12.05 10.90 -12.48
N LYS A 142 -11.67 9.62 -12.62
CA LYS A 142 -11.56 8.97 -13.93
C LYS A 142 -12.88 8.96 -14.69
N GLN A 143 -14.00 8.67 -14.01
CA GLN A 143 -15.32 8.71 -14.62
C GLN A 143 -15.65 10.10 -15.16
N TYR A 144 -15.36 11.15 -14.39
CA TYR A 144 -15.53 12.53 -14.84
C TYR A 144 -14.67 12.83 -16.09
N ASP A 145 -13.38 12.49 -16.04
CA ASP A 145 -12.46 12.70 -17.16
C ASP A 145 -12.95 11.98 -18.44
N TRP A 146 -13.44 10.74 -18.31
CA TRP A 146 -14.03 10.00 -19.42
C TRP A 146 -15.32 10.61 -19.94
N LYS A 147 -16.20 11.12 -19.08
CA LYS A 147 -17.42 11.82 -19.51
C LYS A 147 -17.10 13.08 -20.31
N VAL A 148 -16.10 13.85 -19.89
CA VAL A 148 -15.64 15.04 -20.62
C VAL A 148 -15.10 14.66 -22.00
N GLN A 149 -14.25 13.63 -22.08
CA GLN A 149 -13.70 13.15 -23.36
C GLN A 149 -14.80 12.64 -24.29
N TYR A 150 -15.72 11.83 -23.75
CA TYR A 150 -16.88 11.33 -24.47
C TYR A 150 -17.75 12.44 -25.05
N THR A 151 -18.10 13.45 -24.24
CA THR A 151 -18.89 14.60 -24.68
C THR A 151 -18.17 15.37 -25.78
N ARG A 152 -16.87 15.62 -25.62
CA ARG A 152 -16.06 16.28 -26.65
C ARG A 152 -16.08 15.51 -27.97
N CYS A 153 -15.96 14.18 -27.95
CA CYS A 153 -16.05 13.38 -29.16
C CYS A 153 -17.40 13.54 -29.85
N LEU A 154 -18.49 13.52 -29.08
CA LEU A 154 -19.84 13.70 -29.62
C LEU A 154 -20.10 15.10 -30.16
N ASP A 155 -19.56 16.14 -29.53
CA ASP A 155 -19.64 17.50 -30.05
C ASP A 155 -18.95 17.64 -31.42
N ILE A 156 -17.94 16.82 -31.70
CA ILE A 156 -17.23 16.81 -32.98
C ILE A 156 -17.99 15.99 -34.04
N ILE A 157 -18.45 14.79 -33.69
CA ILE A 157 -18.96 13.83 -34.68
C ILE A 157 -20.48 13.78 -34.79
N PHE A 158 -21.21 14.28 -33.80
CA PHE A 158 -22.67 14.25 -33.74
C PHE A 158 -23.26 15.34 -32.81
N PRO A 159 -23.04 16.63 -33.13
CA PRO A 159 -23.40 17.75 -32.24
C PRO A 159 -24.91 17.90 -31.98
N GLU A 160 -25.78 17.41 -32.88
CA GLU A 160 -27.23 17.50 -32.75
C GLU A 160 -27.82 16.52 -31.72
N LEU A 161 -27.09 15.46 -31.40
CA LEU A 161 -27.55 14.34 -30.55
C LEU A 161 -28.10 14.80 -29.20
N ASP A 162 -27.44 15.79 -28.60
CA ASP A 162 -27.77 16.30 -27.26
C ASP A 162 -29.16 16.94 -27.20
N LYS A 163 -29.62 17.49 -28.33
CA LYS A 163 -30.95 18.13 -28.44
C LYS A 163 -32.08 17.12 -28.53
N ILE A 164 -31.78 15.85 -28.84
CA ILE A 164 -32.78 14.81 -29.12
C ILE A 164 -32.92 13.86 -27.92
N VAL A 165 -31.83 13.27 -27.45
CA VAL A 165 -31.85 12.19 -26.44
C VAL A 165 -30.87 12.40 -25.28
N GLY A 166 -30.06 13.46 -25.33
CA GLY A 166 -29.00 13.75 -24.36
C GLY A 166 -27.78 12.83 -24.50
N LYS A 167 -26.58 13.40 -24.38
CA LYS A 167 -25.33 12.64 -24.59
C LYS A 167 -25.11 11.50 -23.60
N HIS A 168 -25.54 11.66 -22.34
CA HIS A 168 -25.30 10.71 -21.25
C HIS A 168 -26.52 9.86 -20.88
N SER A 169 -27.52 9.75 -21.76
CA SER A 169 -28.64 8.83 -21.55
C SER A 169 -28.23 7.38 -21.79
N GLU A 170 -28.91 6.45 -21.12
CA GLU A 170 -28.68 5.01 -21.30
C GLU A 170 -28.89 4.59 -22.77
N TYR A 171 -29.92 5.15 -23.41
CA TYR A 171 -30.16 4.98 -24.84
C TYR A 171 -28.94 5.39 -25.68
N THR A 172 -28.35 6.56 -25.44
CA THR A 172 -27.19 7.02 -26.20
C THR A 172 -25.98 6.09 -26.00
N TYR A 173 -25.75 5.62 -24.78
CA TYR A 173 -24.70 4.64 -24.52
C TYR A 173 -24.91 3.34 -25.29
N GLN A 174 -26.14 2.80 -25.30
CA GLN A 174 -26.45 1.59 -26.06
C GLN A 174 -26.40 1.81 -27.58
N LEU A 175 -26.89 2.95 -28.07
CA LEU A 175 -26.84 3.35 -29.47
C LEU A 175 -25.39 3.35 -29.98
N LEU A 176 -24.48 4.01 -29.26
CA LEU A 176 -23.07 4.10 -29.67
C LEU A 176 -22.33 2.78 -29.47
N THR A 177 -22.77 1.94 -28.53
CA THR A 177 -22.19 0.59 -28.33
C THR A 177 -22.55 -0.34 -29.48
N ARG A 178 -23.81 -0.33 -29.94
CA ARG A 178 -24.29 -1.20 -31.03
C ARG A 178 -23.96 -0.64 -32.41
N TYR A 179 -24.10 0.68 -32.58
CA TYR A 179 -23.96 1.39 -33.85
C TYR A 179 -23.03 2.60 -33.69
N PRO A 180 -21.69 2.36 -33.59
CA PRO A 180 -20.72 3.39 -33.23
C PRO A 180 -20.48 4.47 -34.29
N ASN A 181 -20.90 4.27 -35.53
CA ASN A 181 -20.69 5.22 -36.62
C ASN A 181 -21.98 5.46 -37.43
N PRO A 182 -22.06 6.57 -38.19
CA PRO A 182 -23.27 6.91 -38.95
C PRO A 182 -23.72 5.84 -39.94
N GLN A 183 -22.78 5.20 -40.63
CA GLN A 183 -23.08 4.17 -41.63
C GLN A 183 -23.81 2.97 -41.02
N LYS A 184 -23.33 2.46 -39.89
CA LYS A 184 -23.97 1.36 -39.16
C LYS A 184 -25.36 1.72 -38.65
N ARG A 185 -25.61 3.00 -38.33
CA ARG A 185 -26.95 3.47 -37.93
C ARG A 185 -27.91 3.50 -39.10
N LEU A 186 -27.44 3.91 -40.28
CA LEU A 186 -28.24 3.88 -41.51
C LEU A 186 -28.58 2.45 -41.93
N GLU A 187 -27.60 1.54 -41.90
CA GLU A 187 -27.78 0.13 -42.23
C GLU A 187 -28.75 -0.60 -41.29
N ALA A 188 -28.75 -0.25 -40.00
CA ALA A 188 -29.67 -0.82 -39.04
C ALA A 188 -31.14 -0.44 -39.33
N GLY A 189 -31.36 0.74 -39.92
CA GLY A 189 -32.70 1.28 -40.15
C GLY A 189 -33.41 1.75 -38.88
N PHE A 190 -34.48 2.54 -39.05
CA PHE A 190 -35.15 3.23 -37.95
C PHE A 190 -35.75 2.29 -36.90
N ASP A 191 -36.38 1.19 -37.34
CA ASP A 191 -37.04 0.23 -36.44
C ASP A 191 -36.06 -0.36 -35.41
N LYS A 192 -34.84 -0.68 -35.85
CA LYS A 192 -33.78 -1.22 -34.98
C LYS A 192 -33.20 -0.21 -34.01
N LEU A 193 -33.32 1.08 -34.29
CA LEU A 193 -32.92 2.14 -33.37
C LEU A 193 -33.95 2.29 -32.25
N ILE A 194 -35.25 2.20 -32.56
CA ILE A 194 -36.34 2.27 -31.57
C ILE A 194 -36.32 1.07 -30.61
N GLU A 195 -35.87 -0.10 -31.07
CA GLU A 195 -35.72 -1.30 -30.23
C GLU A 195 -34.66 -1.17 -29.12
N ILE A 196 -33.81 -0.13 -29.15
CA ILE A 196 -32.86 0.14 -28.06
C ILE A 196 -33.64 0.63 -26.84
N LYS A 197 -33.75 -0.23 -25.82
CA LYS A 197 -34.48 0.09 -24.60
C LYS A 197 -33.76 1.15 -23.76
N HIS A 198 -34.56 2.03 -23.14
CA HIS A 198 -34.14 2.94 -22.08
C HIS A 198 -33.79 2.19 -20.78
#